data_AF-A0A8J6G3S4-F1
#
_entry.id   AF-A0A8J6G3S4-F1
#
_cell.length_a   1.000
_cell.length_b   1.000
_cell.length_c   1.000
_cell.angle_alpha   90.00
_cell.angle_beta   90.00
_cell.angle_gamma   90.00
#
_symmetry.space_group_name_H-M   'P 1'
#
loop_
_entity.id
_entity.type
_entity.pdbx_description
1 polymer ?
#
loop_
_entity_poly.entity_id
_entity_poly.type
_entity_poly.pdbx_seq_one_letter_code
_entity_poly.pdbx_strand_id
1 'polypeptide(L)'
;MLFEKVTLKDSGFYTLQTYNRHGKNVSTTSVILNVKEPVTQPFVQITDTTVSGGDSVTFTCISPDTDVSIRWIFNNSTLYFTERMTLSPTKCGLRISPVKEMDSGKYQCEVSNHFSSKTSLPVSWP
;
A
#
# COMPACT_ATOMS: atom_id res chain seq x y z
N MET A 1 -11.33 -27.92 6.98
CA MET A 1 -12.29 -26.79 6.99
C MET A 1 -11.91 -25.90 5.82
N LEU A 2 -12.87 -25.60 4.94
CA LEU A 2 -12.68 -24.72 3.78
C LEU A 2 -13.66 -23.57 3.92
N PHE A 3 -13.17 -22.34 3.79
CA PHE A 3 -14.01 -21.15 3.73
C PHE A 3 -14.07 -20.65 2.29
N GLU A 4 -15.27 -20.45 1.77
CA GLU A 4 -15.50 -19.87 0.45
C GLU A 4 -16.32 -18.59 0.60
N LYS A 5 -16.00 -17.57 -0.22
CA LYS A 5 -16.69 -16.25 -0.19
C LYS A 5 -16.73 -15.63 1.21
N VAL A 6 -15.57 -15.59 1.87
CA VAL A 6 -15.39 -15.00 3.19
C VAL A 6 -15.77 -13.52 3.22
N THR A 7 -16.25 -13.09 4.38
CA THR A 7 -16.62 -11.73 4.73
C THR A 7 -15.85 -11.30 5.97
N LEU A 8 -15.86 -10.00 6.29
CA LEU A 8 -15.23 -9.49 7.51
C LEU A 8 -15.72 -10.19 8.79
N LYS A 9 -16.99 -10.61 8.80
CA LYS A 9 -17.63 -11.30 9.93
C LYS A 9 -17.03 -12.69 10.21
N ASP A 10 -16.34 -13.27 9.24
CA ASP A 10 -15.69 -14.58 9.38
C ASP A 10 -14.34 -14.46 10.11
N SER A 11 -13.87 -13.24 10.40
CA SER A 11 -12.64 -13.04 11.17
C SER A 11 -12.79 -13.51 12.62
N GLY A 12 -11.81 -14.26 13.13
CA GLY A 12 -11.84 -14.75 14.50
C GLY A 12 -10.99 -16.00 14.72
N PHE A 13 -11.09 -16.54 15.94
CA PHE A 13 -10.42 -17.79 16.29
C PHE A 13 -11.28 -18.98 15.91
N TYR A 14 -10.66 -19.93 15.20
CA TYR A 14 -11.26 -21.21 14.88
C TYR A 14 -10.48 -22.32 15.57
N THR A 15 -11.19 -23.14 16.35
CA THR A 15 -10.59 -24.23 17.12
C THR A 15 -11.01 -25.57 16.55
N LEU A 16 -10.03 -26.38 16.20
CA LEU A 16 -10.20 -27.77 15.83
C LEU A 16 -9.96 -28.65 17.06
N GLN A 17 -10.96 -29.45 17.42
CA GLN A 17 -10.85 -30.46 18.49
C GLN A 17 -10.96 -31.85 17.87
N THR A 18 -9.99 -32.71 18.15
CA THR A 18 -10.01 -34.12 17.70
C THR A 18 -10.29 -35.02 18.89
N TYR A 19 -11.13 -36.03 18.68
CA TYR A 19 -11.55 -36.96 19.71
C TYR A 19 -11.21 -38.39 19.30
N ASN A 20 -10.82 -39.24 20.25
CA ASN A 20 -10.62 -40.66 19.99
C ASN A 20 -11.97 -41.40 19.94
N ARG A 21 -11.93 -42.70 19.62
CA ARG A 21 -13.13 -43.56 19.59
C ARG A 21 -13.91 -43.65 20.92
N HIS A 22 -13.31 -43.23 22.04
CA HIS A 22 -13.93 -43.23 23.36
C HIS A 22 -14.41 -41.83 23.78
N GLY A 23 -14.43 -40.84 22.86
CA GLY A 23 -14.88 -39.48 23.15
C GLY A 23 -13.89 -38.63 23.96
N LYS A 24 -12.66 -39.09 24.18
CA LYS A 24 -11.61 -38.28 24.83
C LYS A 24 -10.97 -37.36 23.80
N ASN A 25 -10.90 -36.06 24.11
CA ASN A 25 -10.16 -35.09 23.31
C ASN A 25 -8.66 -35.48 23.28
N VAL A 26 -8.10 -35.63 22.08
CA VAL A 26 -6.73 -36.05 21.81
C VAL A 26 -5.86 -34.86 21.42
N SER A 27 -6.44 -33.86 20.76
CA SER A 27 -5.76 -32.62 20.40
C SER A 27 -6.74 -31.48 20.25
N THR A 28 -6.27 -30.28 20.58
CA THR A 28 -6.97 -29.02 20.34
C THR A 28 -5.99 -28.07 19.68
N THR A 29 -6.35 -27.49 18.54
CA THR A 29 -5.52 -26.54 17.80
C THR A 29 -6.37 -25.33 17.43
N SER A 30 -5.87 -24.13 17.66
CA SER A 30 -6.56 -22.88 17.32
C SER A 30 -5.79 -22.12 16.26
N VAL A 31 -6.52 -21.54 15.31
CA VAL A 31 -5.99 -20.65 14.26
C VAL A 31 -6.77 -19.34 14.27
N ILE A 32 -6.14 -18.24 13.87
CA ILE A 32 -6.84 -16.97 13.64
C ILE A 32 -7.04 -16.77 12.14
N LEU A 33 -8.29 -16.55 11.74
CA LEU A 33 -8.62 -16.08 10.39
C LEU A 33 -8.76 -14.56 10.44
N ASN A 34 -7.92 -13.86 9.68
CA ASN A 34 -8.00 -12.41 9.53
C ASN A 34 -8.49 -12.08 8.12
N VAL A 35 -9.71 -11.54 8.01
CA VAL A 35 -10.27 -11.04 6.75
C VAL A 35 -10.22 -9.51 6.80
N LYS A 36 -9.60 -8.90 5.79
CA LYS A 36 -9.57 -7.43 5.62
C LYS A 36 -10.19 -7.04 4.29
N GLU A 37 -10.67 -5.81 4.21
CA GLU A 37 -11.11 -5.24 2.94
C GLU A 37 -9.91 -5.02 2.01
N PRO A 38 -10.11 -5.18 0.68
CA PRO A 38 -9.13 -4.76 -0.29
C PRO A 38 -8.87 -3.25 -0.20
N VAL A 39 -7.63 -2.83 -0.47
CA VAL A 39 -7.31 -1.41 -0.56
C VAL A 39 -8.07 -0.74 -1.70
N THR A 40 -8.40 0.53 -1.50
CA THR A 40 -9.04 1.42 -2.46
C THR A 40 -8.01 1.91 -3.48
N GLN A 41 -8.44 2.22 -4.71
CA GLN A 41 -7.55 2.80 -5.71
C GLN A 41 -7.11 4.21 -5.28
N PRO A 42 -5.79 4.47 -5.12
CA PRO A 42 -5.30 5.80 -4.77
C PRO A 42 -5.24 6.71 -6.01
N PHE A 43 -5.02 8.00 -5.78
CA PHE A 43 -4.66 8.96 -6.83
C PHE A 43 -3.46 9.82 -6.42
N VAL A 44 -2.75 10.36 -7.41
CA VAL A 44 -1.58 11.22 -7.19
C VAL A 44 -1.97 12.68 -7.44
N GLN A 45 -1.66 13.54 -6.48
CA GLN A 45 -1.77 14.99 -6.60
C GLN A 45 -0.38 15.61 -6.71
N ILE A 46 -0.22 16.59 -7.60
CA ILE A 46 1.03 17.33 -7.79
C ILE A 46 0.86 18.71 -7.17
N THR A 47 1.77 19.11 -6.31
CA THR A 47 1.88 20.47 -5.79
C THR A 47 3.25 21.02 -6.14
N ASP A 48 3.26 22.02 -7.00
CA ASP A 48 4.45 22.73 -7.42
C ASP A 48 4.74 23.88 -6.43
N THR A 49 5.93 23.90 -5.85
CA THR A 49 6.36 24.98 -4.94
C THR A 49 7.45 25.79 -5.62
N THR A 50 7.07 26.46 -6.70
CA THR A 50 7.90 27.47 -7.37
C THR A 50 7.75 28.82 -6.67
N VAL A 51 8.57 29.12 -5.65
CA VAL A 51 9.14 30.46 -5.39
C VAL A 51 10.40 30.33 -4.53
N SER A 52 11.50 30.88 -5.06
CA SER A 52 12.81 31.20 -4.45
C SER A 52 13.73 30.02 -4.06
N GLY A 53 14.50 29.53 -5.04
CA GLY A 53 15.81 28.90 -4.78
C GLY A 53 16.17 27.70 -5.65
N GLY A 54 15.19 27.07 -6.30
CA GLY A 54 15.39 25.94 -7.22
C GLY A 54 14.10 25.16 -7.39
N ASP A 55 13.72 24.86 -8.63
CA ASP A 55 12.45 24.20 -8.95
C ASP A 55 12.35 22.89 -8.16
N SER A 56 11.24 22.75 -7.42
CA SER A 56 10.95 21.58 -6.61
C SER A 56 9.50 21.18 -6.78
N VAL A 57 9.26 19.89 -6.98
CA VAL A 57 7.93 19.33 -7.12
C VAL A 57 7.64 18.39 -5.97
N THR A 58 6.42 18.41 -5.46
CA THR A 58 5.93 17.43 -4.49
C THR A 58 4.77 16.64 -5.08
N PHE A 59 4.90 15.32 -5.09
CA PHE A 59 3.85 14.37 -5.42
C PHE A 59 3.25 13.83 -4.12
N THR A 60 1.93 13.81 -4.03
CA THR A 60 1.21 13.27 -2.87
C THR A 60 0.29 12.15 -3.32
N CYS A 61 0.50 10.95 -2.77
CA CYS A 61 -0.38 9.80 -2.93
C CYS A 61 -1.53 9.92 -1.93
N ILE A 62 -2.76 9.98 -2.43
CA ILE A 62 -3.97 10.14 -1.62
C ILE A 62 -4.74 8.82 -1.68
N SER A 63 -4.98 8.24 -0.51
CA SER A 63 -5.82 7.05 -0.29
C SER A 63 -6.66 7.22 0.98
N PRO A 64 -7.91 6.74 1.01
CA PRO A 64 -8.71 6.68 2.23
C PRO A 64 -8.26 5.56 3.19
N ASP A 65 -7.44 4.61 2.72
CA ASP A 65 -7.05 3.44 3.52
C ASP A 65 -5.97 3.79 4.56
N THR A 66 -6.12 3.28 5.79
CA THR A 66 -5.14 3.41 6.88
C THR A 66 -4.27 2.16 7.02
N ASP A 67 -3.12 2.28 7.70
CA ASP A 67 -2.18 1.16 7.94
C ASP A 67 -1.71 0.45 6.65
N VAL A 68 -1.53 1.23 5.59
CA VAL A 68 -1.10 0.76 4.27
C VAL A 68 0.37 1.11 4.00
N SER A 69 1.00 0.32 3.15
CA SER A 69 2.32 0.58 2.60
C SER A 69 2.20 1.27 1.24
N ILE A 70 3.01 2.32 1.04
CA ILE A 70 3.05 3.10 -0.20
C ILE A 70 4.38 2.85 -0.92
N ARG A 71 4.28 2.59 -2.23
CA ARG A 71 5.43 2.48 -3.15
C ARG A 71 5.25 3.43 -4.33
N TRP A 72 6.29 4.19 -4.65
CA TRP A 72 6.30 5.07 -5.82
C TRP A 72 6.78 4.33 -7.06
N ILE A 73 6.13 4.63 -8.18
CA ILE A 73 6.40 4.06 -9.49
C ILE A 73 6.66 5.22 -10.47
N PHE A 74 7.72 5.09 -11.25
CA PHE A 74 8.10 6.04 -12.29
C PHE A 74 8.30 5.29 -13.60
N ASN A 75 7.63 5.73 -14.66
CA ASN A 75 7.68 5.11 -15.98
C ASN A 75 7.50 3.57 -15.93
N ASN A 76 6.43 3.13 -15.26
CA ASN A 76 6.04 1.73 -15.06
C ASN A 76 7.05 0.87 -14.27
N SER A 77 8.07 1.47 -13.66
CA SER A 77 9.07 0.77 -12.84
C SER A 77 9.06 1.31 -11.42
N THR A 78 9.55 0.51 -10.46
CA THR A 78 9.70 1.02 -9.07
C THR A 78 10.63 2.22 -9.09
N LEU A 79 10.23 3.32 -8.46
CA LEU A 79 11.06 4.52 -8.38
C LEU A 79 12.23 4.26 -7.45
N TYR A 80 13.44 4.45 -7.95
CA TYR A 80 14.66 4.44 -7.15
C TYR A 80 14.95 5.84 -6.63
N PHE A 81 15.10 5.96 -5.31
CA PHE A 81 15.35 7.23 -4.66
C PHE A 81 16.80 7.68 -4.85
N THR A 82 16.97 8.97 -5.13
CA THR A 82 18.28 9.65 -5.19
C THR A 82 18.38 10.63 -4.03
N GLU A 83 19.57 11.22 -3.81
CA GLU A 83 19.77 12.24 -2.77
C GLU A 83 18.90 13.50 -2.95
N ARG A 84 18.37 13.73 -4.17
CA ARG A 84 17.45 14.83 -4.48
C ARG A 84 15.99 14.53 -4.10
N MET A 85 15.69 13.30 -3.72
CA MET A 85 14.33 12.84 -3.44
C MET A 85 14.15 12.63 -1.94
N THR A 86 13.12 13.25 -1.37
CA THR A 86 12.77 13.13 0.04
C THR A 86 11.36 12.58 0.18
N LEU A 87 11.21 11.50 0.94
CA LEU A 87 9.91 10.99 1.32
C LEU A 87 9.44 11.62 2.63
N SER A 88 8.15 11.91 2.70
CA SER A 88 7.46 12.15 3.97
C SER A 88 7.60 10.93 4.91
N PRO A 89 7.43 11.10 6.23
CA PRO A 89 7.49 9.98 7.19
C PRO A 89 6.54 8.82 6.86
N THR A 90 5.34 9.14 6.35
CA THR A 90 4.32 8.18 5.91
C THR A 90 4.54 7.67 4.49
N LYS A 91 5.57 8.17 3.78
CA LYS A 91 5.89 7.90 2.37
C LYS A 91 4.80 8.31 1.37
N CYS A 92 3.71 8.94 1.82
CA CYS A 92 2.65 9.42 0.93
C CYS A 92 3.06 10.66 0.14
N GLY A 93 3.98 11.47 0.65
CA GLY A 93 4.62 12.57 -0.07
C GLY A 93 6.00 12.19 -0.60
N LEU A 94 6.26 12.51 -1.86
CA LEU A 94 7.56 12.45 -2.53
C LEU A 94 7.91 13.86 -3.02
N ARG A 95 8.98 14.44 -2.46
CA ARG A 95 9.52 15.74 -2.90
C ARG A 95 10.80 15.52 -3.70
N ILE A 96 10.92 16.18 -4.84
CA ILE A 96 12.13 16.18 -5.68
C ILE A 96 12.70 17.60 -5.70
N SER A 97 13.98 17.77 -5.34
CA SER A 97 14.64 19.07 -5.23
C SER A 97 16.17 18.93 -5.31
N PRO A 98 16.87 19.64 -6.21
CA PRO A 98 16.32 20.35 -7.37
C PRO A 98 15.80 19.36 -8.41
N VAL A 99 14.81 19.78 -9.20
CA VAL A 99 14.31 18.95 -10.30
C VAL A 99 15.22 19.05 -11.53
N LYS A 100 15.28 17.98 -12.33
CA LYS A 100 16.07 17.86 -13.55
C LYS A 100 15.21 17.29 -14.67
N GLU A 101 15.65 17.45 -15.91
CA GLU A 101 14.98 16.91 -17.10
C GLU A 101 14.73 15.39 -17.02
N MET A 102 15.63 14.64 -16.37
CA MET A 102 15.47 13.19 -16.14
C MET A 102 14.31 12.80 -15.23
N ASP A 103 13.74 13.76 -14.48
CA ASP A 103 12.59 13.55 -13.62
C ASP A 103 11.26 13.71 -14.41
N SER A 104 11.32 14.18 -15.66
CA SER A 104 10.15 14.22 -16.55
C SER A 104 9.63 12.83 -16.84
N GLY A 105 8.32 12.61 -16.65
CA GLY A 105 7.72 11.31 -16.91
C GLY A 105 6.42 11.05 -16.19
N LYS A 106 6.05 9.77 -16.10
CA LYS A 106 4.79 9.31 -15.51
C LYS A 106 5.01 8.80 -14.10
N TYR A 107 4.35 9.43 -13.14
CA TYR A 107 4.37 9.07 -11.73
C TYR A 107 3.09 8.36 -11.33
N GLN A 108 3.24 7.31 -10.53
CA GLN A 108 2.16 6.55 -9.92
C GLN A 108 2.52 6.22 -8.48
N CYS A 109 1.50 6.00 -7.65
CA CYS A 109 1.69 5.37 -6.35
C CYS A 109 0.89 4.07 -6.28
N GLU A 110 1.51 3.06 -5.68
CA GLU A 110 0.87 1.81 -5.30
C GLU A 110 0.64 1.82 -3.79
N VAL A 111 -0.61 1.58 -3.40
CA VAL A 111 -1.03 1.38 -2.02
C VAL A 111 -1.27 -0.10 -1.81
N SER A 112 -0.78 -0.64 -0.70
CA SER A 112 -0.88 -2.07 -0.40
C SER A 112 -1.13 -2.32 1.08
N ASN A 113 -1.90 -3.37 1.36
CA ASN A 113 -1.99 -4.00 2.66
C ASN A 113 -1.51 -5.46 2.55
N HIS A 114 -1.61 -6.24 3.63
CA HIS A 114 -1.15 -7.64 3.63
C HIS A 114 -1.88 -8.56 2.63
N PHE A 115 -3.03 -8.13 2.11
CA PHE A 115 -3.95 -8.97 1.33
C PHE A 115 -4.19 -8.46 -0.09
N SER A 116 -3.89 -7.19 -0.38
CA SER A 116 -4.23 -6.55 -1.65
C SER A 116 -3.33 -5.36 -1.95
N SER A 117 -3.22 -5.03 -3.24
CA SER A 117 -2.59 -3.80 -3.72
C SER A 117 -3.42 -3.15 -4.82
N LYS A 118 -3.35 -1.82 -4.89
CA LYS A 118 -3.92 -1.00 -5.97
C LYS A 118 -2.97 0.11 -6.35
N THR A 119 -2.88 0.36 -7.66
CA THR A 119 -2.03 1.40 -8.23
C THR A 119 -2.90 2.54 -8.76
N SER A 120 -2.44 3.77 -8.56
CA SER A 120 -3.07 4.96 -9.12
C SER A 120 -3.00 4.96 -10.65
N LEU A 121 -3.85 5.79 -11.26
CA LEU A 121 -3.63 6.20 -12.65
C LEU A 121 -2.31 6.98 -12.77
N PRO A 122 -1.60 6.88 -13.91
CA PRO A 122 -0.39 7.65 -14.14
C PRO A 122 -0.68 9.13 -14.30
N VAL A 123 0.09 9.95 -13.61
CA VAL A 123 0.10 11.41 -13.77
C VAL A 123 1.40 11.81 -14.45
N SER A 124 1.30 12.56 -15.55
CA SER A 124 2.48 13.04 -16.28
C SER A 124 2.97 14.34 -15.66
N TRP A 125 4.26 14.42 -15.39
CA TRP A 125 4.93 15.63 -14.93
C TRP A 125 6.00 16.02 -15.97
N PRO A 126 6.01 17.29 -16.43
CA PRO A 126 6.86 17.76 -17.52
C PRO A 126 8.33 17.88 -17.16
#